data_AF-A0A8H9M5Y5-F1
#
_entry.id   AF-A0A8H9M5Y5-F1
#
_cell.length_a   1.000
_cell.length_b   1.000
_cell.length_c   1.000
_cell.angle_alpha   90.00
_cell.angle_beta   90.00
_cell.angle_gamma   90.00
#
_symmetry.space_group_name_H-M   'P 1'
#
loop_
_entity.id
_entity.type
_entity.pdbx_description
1 polymer ?
#
loop_
_entity_poly.entity_id
_entity_poly.type
_entity_poly.pdbx_seq_one_letter_code
_entity_poly.pdbx_strand_id
1 'polypeptide(L)'
;MSKEIQLKYKGNKCSACGLSVKEMLERWGTFKRMTEFHHVEEDKKADNYNALIRRKLCTEQLGELDKCILLCSNCHKLIHAQNIKANLDFKLEFEGNVYTQKIVGWVIMDFREKKMRIYTDQKYLLHLYQIRIGDEQAKVIAGVEMDSGEFFSSLFKGLRNYKKFEIRNAQNTKVLMRGSYLGSNEIELNQAVEFPFLEYEWDEDGVKSWARNGKLLDENGHFIGEGTLTIKMKLI
;
A
#
# COMPACT_ATOMS: atom_id res chain seq x y z
N MET A 1 -19.25 5.19 -11.11
CA MET A 1 -18.69 4.10 -10.27
C MET A 1 -19.43 4.05 -8.94
N SER A 2 -19.74 2.86 -8.40
CA SER A 2 -20.35 2.80 -7.07
C SER A 2 -19.31 3.14 -6.00
N LYS A 3 -19.72 3.94 -5.01
CA LYS A 3 -18.93 4.25 -3.80
C LYS A 3 -18.35 2.97 -3.14
N GLU A 4 -18.97 1.81 -3.38
CA GLU A 4 -18.55 0.51 -2.87
C GLU A 4 -17.16 0.09 -3.37
N ILE A 5 -16.81 0.33 -4.63
CA ILE A 5 -15.47 -0.01 -5.15
C ILE A 5 -14.40 0.80 -4.42
N GLN A 6 -14.65 2.09 -4.20
CA GLN A 6 -13.76 2.99 -3.46
C GLN A 6 -13.62 2.56 -2.00
N LEU A 7 -14.73 2.18 -1.35
CA LEU A 7 -14.72 1.65 0.00
C LEU A 7 -13.96 0.34 0.09
N LYS A 8 -14.17 -0.58 -0.86
CA LYS A 8 -13.46 -1.86 -0.97
C LYS A 8 -11.96 -1.65 -1.13
N TYR A 9 -11.55 -0.74 -2.01
CA TYR A 9 -10.16 -0.35 -2.20
C TYR A 9 -9.51 0.15 -0.90
N LYS A 10 -10.25 0.92 -0.10
CA LYS A 10 -9.79 1.38 1.24
C LYS A 10 -10.09 0.41 2.38
N GLY A 11 -10.42 -0.86 2.07
CA GLY A 11 -10.52 -1.94 3.04
C GLY A 11 -11.87 -2.10 3.73
N ASN A 12 -12.93 -1.40 3.28
CA ASN A 12 -14.31 -1.53 3.75
C ASN A 12 -14.51 -1.32 5.26
N LYS A 13 -13.62 -0.58 5.93
CA LYS A 13 -13.74 -0.30 7.36
C LYS A 13 -13.15 1.05 7.73
N CYS A 14 -13.68 1.65 8.79
CA CYS A 14 -13.08 2.83 9.40
C CYS A 14 -11.68 2.49 9.91
N SER A 15 -10.66 3.22 9.45
CA SER A 15 -9.27 3.08 9.91
C SER A 15 -9.11 3.38 11.40
N ALA A 16 -10.01 4.18 11.99
CA ALA A 16 -9.94 4.57 13.40
C ALA A 16 -10.61 3.58 14.35
N CYS A 17 -11.90 3.28 14.15
CA CYS A 17 -12.68 2.45 15.08
C CYS A 17 -12.93 1.02 14.57
N GLY A 18 -12.56 0.69 13.34
CA GLY A 18 -12.77 -0.63 12.74
C GLY A 18 -14.19 -0.92 12.25
N LEU A 19 -15.17 -0.02 12.49
CA LEU A 19 -16.55 -0.19 12.02
C LEU A 19 -16.58 -0.45 10.51
N SER A 20 -17.05 -1.63 10.12
CA SER A 20 -17.02 -2.10 8.73
C SER A 20 -18.29 -1.75 7.96
N VAL A 21 -18.19 -1.66 6.63
CA VAL A 21 -19.34 -1.49 5.74
C VAL A 21 -20.34 -2.64 5.91
N LYS A 22 -19.84 -3.87 6.10
CA LYS A 22 -20.66 -5.06 6.37
C LYS A 22 -21.46 -4.88 7.66
N GLU A 23 -20.80 -4.52 8.76
CA GLU A 23 -21.43 -4.26 10.05
C GLU A 23 -22.45 -3.11 9.96
N MET A 24 -22.17 -2.07 9.16
CA MET A 24 -23.13 -0.98 8.93
C MET A 24 -24.41 -1.47 8.25
N LEU A 25 -24.27 -2.30 7.21
CA LEU A 25 -25.40 -2.89 6.50
C LEU A 25 -26.20 -3.85 7.40
N GLU A 26 -25.52 -4.70 8.17
CA GLU A 26 -26.17 -5.65 9.08
C GLU A 26 -26.95 -4.95 10.19
N ARG A 27 -26.44 -3.84 10.73
CA ARG A 27 -27.08 -3.11 11.84
C ARG A 27 -28.15 -2.13 11.41
N TRP A 28 -27.90 -1.39 10.33
CA TRP A 28 -28.72 -0.22 9.96
C TRP A 28 -29.31 -0.33 8.54
N GLY A 29 -29.02 -1.39 7.80
CA GLY A 29 -29.50 -1.58 6.43
C GLY A 29 -28.88 -0.60 5.41
N THR A 30 -27.89 0.20 5.81
CA THR A 30 -27.27 1.21 4.96
C THR A 30 -25.89 1.60 5.47
N PHE A 31 -25.00 2.00 4.55
CA PHE A 31 -23.74 2.71 4.85
C PHE A 31 -23.73 4.14 4.29
N LYS A 32 -24.82 4.57 3.62
CA LYS A 32 -24.88 5.88 2.95
C LYS A 32 -24.70 6.98 3.99
N ARG A 33 -23.78 7.92 3.70
CA ARG A 33 -23.40 9.04 4.59
C ARG A 33 -22.79 8.62 5.95
N MET A 34 -22.40 7.36 6.09
CA MET A 34 -21.74 6.85 7.31
C MET A 34 -20.22 6.75 7.17
N THR A 35 -19.70 6.84 5.93
CA THR A 35 -18.28 6.75 5.59
C THR A 35 -17.82 7.94 4.77
N GLU A 36 -16.61 8.41 5.08
CA GLU A 36 -15.98 9.60 4.52
C GLU A 36 -14.50 9.32 4.23
N PHE A 37 -14.00 9.80 3.09
CA PHE A 37 -12.58 9.78 2.75
C PHE A 37 -11.95 11.06 3.30
N HIS A 38 -10.96 10.91 4.17
CA HIS A 38 -10.26 12.02 4.79
C HIS A 38 -8.87 12.14 4.18
N HIS A 39 -8.57 13.26 3.54
CA HIS A 39 -7.25 13.58 3.03
C HIS A 39 -6.31 13.91 4.20
N VAL A 40 -5.17 13.23 4.27
CA VAL A 40 -4.17 13.49 5.32
C VAL A 40 -3.53 14.88 5.12
N GLU A 41 -3.36 15.26 3.86
CA GLU A 41 -2.84 16.55 3.40
C GLU A 41 -3.84 17.14 2.39
N GLU A 42 -4.63 18.13 2.82
CA GLU A 42 -5.69 18.73 1.99
C GLU A 42 -5.14 19.45 0.75
N ASP A 43 -3.91 19.96 0.83
CA ASP A 43 -3.19 20.60 -0.27
C ASP A 43 -2.74 19.62 -1.37
N LYS A 44 -2.74 18.31 -1.09
CA LYS A 44 -2.44 17.27 -2.09
C LYS A 44 -3.67 16.75 -2.83
N LYS A 45 -4.87 17.17 -2.41
CA LYS A 45 -6.14 16.80 -3.03
C LYS A 45 -6.22 17.32 -4.45
N ALA A 46 -6.77 16.52 -5.36
CA ALA A 46 -6.96 16.95 -6.73
C ALA A 46 -7.95 18.13 -6.83
N ASP A 47 -7.61 19.20 -7.56
CA ASP A 47 -8.50 20.36 -7.77
C ASP A 47 -9.87 19.95 -8.34
N ASN A 48 -9.88 18.93 -9.19
CA ASN A 48 -11.07 18.38 -9.82
C ASN A 48 -11.67 17.18 -9.06
N TYR A 49 -11.39 17.03 -7.75
CA TYR A 49 -11.78 15.88 -6.93
C TYR A 49 -13.22 15.39 -7.17
N ASN A 50 -14.19 16.30 -7.14
CA ASN A 50 -15.61 15.98 -7.29
C ASN A 50 -15.94 15.34 -8.64
N ALA A 51 -15.25 15.76 -9.71
CA ALA A 51 -15.40 15.16 -11.03
C ALA A 51 -14.64 13.84 -11.09
N LEU A 52 -13.41 13.80 -10.59
CA LEU A 52 -12.52 12.64 -10.60
C LEU A 52 -13.16 11.42 -9.91
N ILE A 53 -13.69 11.60 -8.69
CA ILE A 53 -14.22 10.49 -7.89
C ILE A 53 -15.52 9.89 -8.45
N ARG A 54 -16.15 10.54 -9.44
CA ARG A 54 -17.38 10.08 -10.10
C ARG A 54 -17.11 9.28 -11.39
N ARG A 55 -15.87 9.30 -11.90
CA ARG A 55 -15.46 8.60 -13.14
C ARG A 55 -15.51 7.08 -12.99
N LYS A 56 -15.24 6.37 -14.09
CA LYS A 56 -14.83 4.95 -14.06
C LYS A 56 -13.43 4.87 -13.46
N LEU A 57 -13.09 3.72 -12.87
CA LEU A 57 -11.85 3.57 -12.14
C LEU A 57 -10.69 3.75 -13.10
N CYS A 58 -9.75 4.57 -12.66
CA CYS A 58 -8.54 4.88 -13.40
C CYS A 58 -7.42 5.18 -12.42
N THR A 59 -6.20 5.24 -12.95
CA THR A 59 -4.98 5.53 -12.21
C THR A 59 -5.05 6.83 -11.42
N GLU A 60 -5.60 7.90 -12.02
CA GLU A 60 -5.78 9.19 -11.33
C GLU A 60 -6.68 9.05 -10.10
N GLN A 61 -7.77 8.29 -10.21
CA GLN A 61 -8.72 8.10 -9.13
C GLN A 61 -8.14 7.22 -8.01
N LEU A 62 -7.36 6.19 -8.37
CA LEU A 62 -6.63 5.38 -7.39
C LEU A 62 -5.56 6.20 -6.66
N GLY A 63 -4.81 7.02 -7.39
CA GLY A 63 -3.86 7.96 -6.82
C GLY A 63 -4.51 8.95 -5.86
N GLU A 64 -5.73 9.40 -6.15
CA GLU A 64 -6.48 10.26 -5.24
C GLU A 64 -6.99 9.52 -3.99
N LEU A 65 -7.46 8.28 -4.16
CA LEU A 65 -7.86 7.42 -3.04
C LEU A 65 -6.69 7.06 -2.14
N ASP A 66 -5.48 6.96 -2.69
CA ASP A 66 -4.28 6.63 -1.91
C ASP A 66 -3.94 7.70 -0.89
N LYS A 67 -4.15 8.98 -1.22
CA LYS A 67 -3.96 10.13 -0.32
C LYS A 67 -4.94 10.22 0.85
N CYS A 68 -5.94 9.34 0.85
CA CYS A 68 -7.04 9.35 1.81
C CYS A 68 -6.94 8.20 2.81
N ILE A 69 -7.47 8.40 4.00
CA ILE A 69 -7.87 7.33 4.92
C ILE A 69 -9.39 7.21 4.93
N LEU A 70 -9.92 6.00 5.15
CA LEU A 70 -11.36 5.77 5.24
C LEU A 70 -11.82 5.89 6.69
N LEU A 71 -12.69 6.84 7.00
CA LEU A 71 -13.25 7.04 8.34
C LEU A 71 -14.76 6.89 8.33
N CYS A 72 -15.34 6.49 9.47
CA CYS A 72 -16.77 6.69 9.69
C CYS A 72 -17.02 8.17 10.02
N SER A 73 -18.24 8.66 9.80
CA SER A 73 -18.59 10.07 10.00
C SER A 73 -18.29 10.59 11.42
N ASN A 74 -18.42 9.74 12.44
CA ASN A 74 -18.08 10.11 13.82
C ASN A 74 -16.56 10.26 14.01
N CYS A 75 -15.76 9.30 13.53
CA CYS A 75 -14.31 9.41 13.61
C CYS A 75 -13.77 10.55 12.76
N HIS A 76 -14.40 10.85 11.62
CA HIS A 76 -14.04 11.99 10.78
C HIS A 76 -14.33 13.33 11.48
N LYS A 77 -15.49 13.47 12.13
CA LYS A 77 -15.76 14.67 12.97
C LYS A 77 -14.78 14.78 14.13
N LEU A 78 -14.48 13.66 14.79
CA LEU A 78 -13.56 13.63 15.92
C LEU A 78 -12.15 14.07 15.54
N ILE A 79 -11.62 13.58 14.41
CA ILE A 79 -10.25 13.90 13.98
C ILE A 79 -10.10 15.40 13.69
N HIS A 80 -11.10 16.00 13.04
CA HIS A 80 -11.16 17.45 12.82
C HIS A 80 -11.40 18.24 14.12
N ALA A 81 -12.20 17.71 15.06
CA ALA A 81 -12.49 18.38 16.33
C ALA A 81 -11.27 18.41 17.26
N GLN A 82 -10.47 17.33 17.31
CA GLN A 82 -9.22 17.34 18.07
C GLN A 82 -8.14 18.18 17.37
N ASN A 83 -8.16 18.22 16.03
CA ASN A 83 -7.26 19.05 15.21
C ASN A 83 -5.76 18.85 15.52
N ILE A 84 -5.37 17.60 15.76
CA ILE A 84 -3.98 17.25 16.06
C ILE A 84 -3.37 16.63 14.80
N LYS A 85 -2.43 17.35 14.19
CA LYS A 85 -1.58 16.87 13.10
C LYS A 85 -0.13 16.82 13.59
N ALA A 86 0.57 15.73 13.30
CA ALA A 86 1.92 15.51 13.79
C ALA A 86 2.85 15.04 12.67
N ASN A 87 4.11 15.47 12.77
CA ASN A 87 5.24 14.85 12.09
C ASN A 87 5.90 13.91 13.09
N LEU A 88 6.08 12.66 12.70
CA LEU A 88 6.68 11.62 13.54
C LEU A 88 7.94 11.11 12.89
N ASP A 89 9.03 11.16 13.64
CA ASP A 89 10.30 10.56 13.27
C ASP A 89 10.42 9.20 13.96
N PHE A 90 10.25 8.14 13.19
CA PHE A 90 10.49 6.77 13.65
C PHE A 90 11.95 6.40 13.43
N LYS A 91 12.57 5.81 14.45
CA LYS A 91 13.92 5.26 14.41
C LYS A 91 13.89 3.80 14.82
N LEU A 92 14.46 2.93 14.00
CA LEU A 92 14.68 1.52 14.27
C LEU A 92 16.18 1.26 14.29
N GLU A 93 16.69 0.75 15.41
CA GLU A 93 18.06 0.24 15.51
C GLU A 93 18.01 -1.29 15.44
N PHE A 94 18.74 -1.88 14.50
CA PHE A 94 18.77 -3.32 14.32
C PHE A 94 20.12 -3.77 13.76
N GLU A 95 20.77 -4.73 14.43
CA GLU A 95 22.09 -5.27 14.05
C GLU A 95 23.17 -4.19 13.78
N GLY A 96 23.18 -3.13 14.58
CA GLY A 96 24.12 -2.01 14.43
C GLY A 96 23.76 -1.00 13.34
N ASN A 97 22.71 -1.26 12.55
CA ASN A 97 22.18 -0.33 11.57
C ASN A 97 21.09 0.54 12.18
N VAL A 98 20.95 1.76 11.64
CA VAL A 98 19.92 2.72 12.03
C VAL A 98 19.05 3.05 10.83
N TYR A 99 17.77 2.71 10.91
CA TYR A 99 16.77 3.02 9.90
C TYR A 99 15.84 4.10 10.42
N THR A 100 15.58 5.11 9.60
CA THR A 100 14.71 6.23 9.99
C THR A 100 13.61 6.42 8.96
N GLN A 101 12.40 6.72 9.43
CA GLN A 101 11.29 7.10 8.58
C GLN A 101 10.54 8.28 9.20
N LYS A 102 10.24 9.30 8.39
CA LYS A 102 9.34 10.37 8.76
C LYS A 102 7.93 10.07 8.28
N ILE A 103 6.94 10.26 9.13
CA ILE A 103 5.52 10.11 8.79
C ILE A 103 4.76 11.35 9.22
N VAL A 104 3.89 11.84 8.33
CA VAL A 104 2.90 12.87 8.63
C VAL A 104 1.54 12.21 8.80
N GLY A 105 0.80 12.62 9.82
CA GLY A 105 -0.52 12.07 10.05
C GLY A 105 -1.37 12.88 10.99
N TRP A 106 -2.65 12.52 11.00
CA TRP A 106 -3.59 13.01 11.99
C TRP A 106 -3.61 12.10 13.20
N VAL A 107 -3.84 12.67 14.38
CA VAL A 107 -3.80 11.97 15.65
C VAL A 107 -5.18 11.99 16.30
N ILE A 108 -5.63 10.83 16.76
CA ILE A 108 -6.74 10.74 17.72
C ILE A 108 -6.17 10.29 19.06
N MET A 109 -6.39 11.14 20.07
CA MET A 109 -6.10 10.90 21.47
C MET A 109 -7.34 10.33 22.17
N ASP A 110 -7.22 9.13 22.69
CA ASP A 110 -8.20 8.52 23.58
C ASP A 110 -7.69 8.64 25.03
N PHE A 111 -8.19 9.65 25.74
CA PHE A 111 -7.79 9.92 27.12
C PHE A 111 -8.29 8.87 28.11
N ARG A 112 -9.36 8.14 27.78
CA ARG A 112 -9.89 7.07 28.64
C ARG A 112 -9.04 5.82 28.51
N GLU A 113 -8.71 5.42 27.29
CA GLU A 113 -7.85 4.27 27.02
C GLU A 113 -6.35 4.59 27.19
N LYS A 114 -6.00 5.87 27.36
CA LYS A 114 -4.61 6.38 27.34
C LYS A 114 -3.86 5.95 26.07
N LYS A 115 -4.54 6.00 24.93
CA LYS A 115 -3.98 5.60 23.63
C LYS A 115 -3.91 6.78 22.68
N MET A 116 -2.81 6.85 21.97
CA MET A 116 -2.64 7.71 20.80
C MET A 116 -2.66 6.83 19.56
N ARG A 117 -3.45 7.22 18.55
CA ARG A 117 -3.48 6.54 17.25
C ARG A 117 -3.19 7.57 16.16
N ILE A 118 -2.33 7.19 15.23
CA ILE A 118 -1.91 8.03 14.11
C ILE A 118 -2.51 7.47 12.84
N TYR A 119 -3.01 8.35 11.99
CA TYR A 119 -3.61 8.01 10.71
C TYR A 119 -2.90 8.76 9.60
N THR A 120 -2.31 7.97 8.70
CA THR A 120 -1.51 8.43 7.58
C THR A 120 -1.88 7.62 6.33
N ASP A 121 -1.65 8.22 5.16
CA ASP A 121 -1.69 7.60 3.85
C ASP A 121 -0.32 7.02 3.44
N GLN A 122 0.73 7.31 4.20
CA GLN A 122 2.08 6.85 3.94
C GLN A 122 2.28 5.38 4.37
N LYS A 123 3.04 4.63 3.58
CA LYS A 123 3.43 3.24 3.88
C LYS A 123 4.35 3.23 5.11
N TYR A 124 4.22 2.26 6.01
CA TYR A 124 5.21 2.04 7.07
C TYR A 124 6.36 1.20 6.50
N LEU A 125 7.57 1.78 6.49
CA LEU A 125 8.74 1.26 5.77
C LEU A 125 9.80 0.67 6.70
N LEU A 126 9.64 0.76 8.02
CA LEU A 126 10.56 0.15 8.98
C LEU A 126 10.27 -1.35 9.23
N HIS A 127 9.49 -1.99 8.34
CA HIS A 127 9.40 -3.44 8.32
C HIS A 127 10.73 -4.05 7.87
N LEU A 128 11.14 -5.13 8.56
CA LEU A 128 12.34 -5.88 8.22
C LEU A 128 12.03 -7.02 7.24
N TYR A 129 12.93 -7.20 6.29
CA TYR A 129 12.89 -8.20 5.25
C TYR A 129 14.23 -8.92 5.20
N GLN A 130 14.25 -10.09 4.55
CA GLN A 130 15.47 -10.79 4.21
C GLN A 130 15.60 -10.81 2.70
N ILE A 131 16.75 -10.39 2.19
CA ILE A 131 17.08 -10.50 0.77
C ILE A 131 18.23 -11.47 0.58
N ARG A 132 18.08 -12.37 -0.39
CA ARG A 132 19.14 -13.25 -0.88
C ARG A 132 19.37 -12.98 -2.35
N ILE A 133 20.62 -12.76 -2.73
CA ILE A 133 21.05 -12.49 -4.10
C ILE A 133 21.99 -13.60 -4.54
N GLY A 134 21.67 -14.27 -5.66
CA GLY A 134 22.39 -15.44 -6.14
C GLY A 134 22.45 -16.54 -5.09
N ASP A 135 23.67 -16.98 -4.78
CA ASP A 135 23.96 -17.98 -3.76
C ASP A 135 24.58 -17.38 -2.48
N GLU A 136 24.53 -16.03 -2.34
CA GLU A 136 24.98 -15.36 -1.12
C GLU A 136 24.08 -15.71 0.09
N GLN A 137 24.61 -15.47 1.29
CA GLN A 137 23.82 -15.53 2.51
C GLN A 137 22.75 -14.44 2.50
N ALA A 138 21.56 -14.76 3.03
CA ALA A 138 20.50 -13.77 3.21
C ALA A 138 20.96 -12.64 4.14
N LYS A 139 20.69 -11.40 3.73
CA LYS A 139 20.95 -10.18 4.49
C LYS A 139 19.63 -9.58 4.95
N VAL A 140 19.61 -9.01 6.15
CA VAL A 140 18.45 -8.25 6.63
C VAL A 140 18.48 -6.86 6.02
N ILE A 141 17.33 -6.39 5.54
CA ILE A 141 17.11 -5.05 5.02
C ILE A 141 15.80 -4.49 5.59
N ALA A 142 15.68 -3.17 5.66
CA ALA A 142 14.43 -2.49 5.98
C ALA A 142 13.70 -2.05 4.71
N GLY A 143 12.38 -1.90 4.79
CA GLY A 143 11.57 -1.38 3.69
C GLY A 143 12.02 -0.01 3.18
N VAL A 144 12.57 0.85 4.05
CA VAL A 144 13.11 2.17 3.66
C VAL A 144 14.22 2.07 2.61
N GLU A 145 14.98 0.98 2.60
CA GLU A 145 16.03 0.76 1.59
C GLU A 145 15.42 0.36 0.23
N MET A 146 14.32 -0.41 0.27
CA MET A 146 13.60 -0.87 -0.92
C MET A 146 12.72 0.19 -1.57
N ASP A 147 12.24 1.16 -0.79
CA ASP A 147 11.41 2.27 -1.28
C ASP A 147 12.23 3.29 -2.11
N SER A 148 13.54 3.11 -2.21
CA SER A 148 14.37 3.90 -3.12
C SER A 148 14.10 3.51 -4.58
N GLY A 149 14.00 4.51 -5.47
CA GLY A 149 13.81 4.27 -6.90
C GLY A 149 14.93 3.47 -7.57
N GLU A 150 16.09 3.37 -6.93
CA GLU A 150 17.26 2.66 -7.45
C GLU A 150 17.34 1.19 -7.02
N PHE A 151 16.72 0.80 -5.90
CA PHE A 151 16.85 -0.55 -5.34
C PHE A 151 16.38 -1.62 -6.33
N PHE A 152 15.12 -1.56 -6.77
CA PHE A 152 14.58 -2.54 -7.71
C PHE A 152 15.20 -2.43 -9.09
N SER A 153 15.54 -1.21 -9.55
CA SER A 153 16.24 -1.02 -10.82
C SER A 153 17.59 -1.76 -10.83
N SER A 154 18.38 -1.59 -9.77
CA SER A 154 19.66 -2.27 -9.57
C SER A 154 19.47 -3.78 -9.42
N LEU A 155 18.47 -4.20 -8.66
CA LEU A 155 18.12 -5.61 -8.45
C LEU A 155 17.63 -6.31 -9.73
N PHE A 156 17.02 -5.61 -10.67
CA PHE A 156 16.60 -6.24 -11.94
C PHE A 156 17.74 -6.27 -12.94
N LYS A 157 18.53 -5.19 -13.04
CA LYS A 157 19.72 -5.15 -13.91
C LYS A 157 20.77 -6.17 -13.49
N GLY A 158 20.95 -6.36 -12.18
CA GLY A 158 21.90 -7.31 -11.60
C GLY A 158 21.58 -8.77 -11.84
N LEU A 159 20.33 -9.14 -12.18
CA LEU A 159 19.91 -10.53 -12.42
C LEU A 159 20.74 -11.23 -13.49
N ARG A 160 21.28 -10.51 -14.47
CA ARG A 160 22.17 -11.08 -15.49
C ARG A 160 23.43 -11.71 -14.88
N ASN A 161 23.90 -11.16 -13.75
CA ASN A 161 25.12 -11.57 -13.07
C ASN A 161 24.84 -12.70 -12.06
N TYR A 162 23.94 -12.47 -11.10
CA TYR A 162 23.68 -13.43 -10.01
C TYR A 162 22.54 -14.41 -10.26
N LYS A 163 21.87 -14.34 -11.42
CA LYS A 163 20.83 -15.25 -11.92
C LYS A 163 19.51 -15.28 -11.14
N LYS A 164 19.50 -15.08 -9.83
CA LYS A 164 18.28 -15.11 -9.01
C LYS A 164 18.36 -14.18 -7.81
N PHE A 165 17.21 -13.72 -7.32
CA PHE A 165 17.09 -13.14 -5.98
C PHE A 165 15.80 -13.61 -5.31
N GLU A 166 15.75 -13.50 -3.99
CA GLU A 166 14.56 -13.78 -3.19
C GLU A 166 14.43 -12.77 -2.06
N ILE A 167 13.25 -12.18 -1.89
CA ILE A 167 12.88 -11.28 -0.79
C ILE A 167 11.83 -11.99 0.06
N ARG A 168 12.05 -12.04 1.37
CA ARG A 168 11.17 -12.64 2.37
C ARG A 168 10.79 -11.66 3.46
N ASN A 169 9.63 -11.86 4.06
CA ASN A 169 9.31 -11.25 5.34
C ASN A 169 10.26 -11.80 6.42
N ALA A 170 10.91 -10.94 7.21
CA ALA A 170 11.90 -11.39 8.19
C ALA A 170 11.28 -12.14 9.40
N GLN A 171 10.00 -11.91 9.70
CA GLN A 171 9.34 -12.48 10.89
C GLN A 171 8.75 -13.86 10.61
N ASN A 172 8.09 -14.04 9.47
CA ASN A 172 7.39 -15.29 9.15
C ASN A 172 8.01 -16.04 7.97
N THR A 173 9.10 -15.54 7.38
CA THR A 173 9.87 -16.14 6.27
C THR A 173 9.09 -16.33 4.96
N LYS A 174 7.86 -15.82 4.87
CA LYS A 174 7.04 -15.87 3.66
C LYS A 174 7.80 -15.21 2.51
N VAL A 175 7.84 -15.88 1.37
CA VAL A 175 8.41 -15.35 0.14
C VAL A 175 7.49 -14.26 -0.38
N LEU A 176 8.03 -13.06 -0.53
CA LEU A 176 7.31 -11.89 -1.03
C LEU A 176 7.68 -11.58 -2.48
N MET A 177 8.91 -11.87 -2.88
CA MET A 177 9.35 -11.71 -4.26
C MET A 177 10.45 -12.69 -4.61
N ARG A 178 10.42 -13.22 -5.84
CA ARG A 178 11.54 -13.91 -6.48
C ARG A 178 11.78 -13.32 -7.86
N GLY A 179 13.04 -13.14 -8.21
CA GLY A 179 13.44 -12.84 -9.57
C GLY A 179 14.36 -13.94 -10.09
N SER A 180 14.18 -14.33 -11.36
CA SER A 180 14.98 -15.34 -12.04
C SER A 180 15.37 -14.83 -13.42
N TYR A 181 16.63 -15.00 -13.80
CA TYR A 181 17.12 -14.75 -15.14
C TYR A 181 16.90 -15.99 -16.01
N LEU A 182 16.17 -15.84 -17.11
CA LEU A 182 15.81 -16.93 -18.02
C LEU A 182 16.79 -17.12 -19.18
N GLY A 183 17.74 -16.19 -19.36
CA GLY A 183 18.60 -16.15 -20.55
C GLY A 183 18.17 -15.05 -21.52
N SER A 184 19.03 -14.70 -22.47
CA SER A 184 18.68 -13.78 -23.58
C SER A 184 18.02 -12.44 -23.16
N ASN A 185 18.47 -11.86 -22.03
CA ASN A 185 17.89 -10.66 -21.41
C ASN A 185 16.46 -10.82 -20.87
N GLU A 186 15.93 -12.03 -20.76
CA GLU A 186 14.62 -12.31 -20.18
C GLU A 186 14.74 -12.59 -18.68
N ILE A 187 13.79 -12.04 -17.91
CA ILE A 187 13.63 -12.30 -16.48
C ILE A 187 12.19 -12.67 -16.16
N GLU A 188 12.01 -13.49 -15.14
CA GLU A 188 10.74 -13.77 -14.50
C GLU A 188 10.73 -13.23 -13.08
N LEU A 189 9.67 -12.49 -12.74
CA LEU A 189 9.40 -12.01 -11.39
C LEU A 189 8.16 -12.71 -10.85
N ASN A 190 8.24 -13.28 -9.65
CA ASN A 190 7.11 -13.82 -8.91
C ASN A 190 6.95 -12.99 -7.64
N GLN A 191 5.90 -12.16 -7.57
CA GLN A 191 5.65 -11.23 -6.47
C GLN A 191 4.35 -11.60 -5.74
N ALA A 192 4.40 -11.73 -4.42
CA ALA A 192 3.19 -11.81 -3.60
C ALA A 192 2.39 -10.50 -3.72
N VAL A 193 1.07 -10.59 -3.95
CA VAL A 193 0.20 -9.41 -4.15
C VAL A 193 0.30 -8.41 -3.00
N GLU A 194 0.47 -8.90 -1.77
CA GLU A 194 0.64 -8.10 -0.55
C GLU A 194 1.96 -7.31 -0.48
N PHE A 195 2.95 -7.63 -1.33
CA PHE A 195 4.24 -6.94 -1.35
C PHE A 195 4.08 -5.55 -1.99
N PRO A 196 4.23 -4.45 -1.22
CA PRO A 196 3.64 -3.16 -1.61
C PRO A 196 4.61 -2.22 -2.35
N PHE A 197 5.78 -2.69 -2.79
CA PHE A 197 6.85 -1.82 -3.30
C PHE A 197 6.80 -1.57 -4.80
N LEU A 198 6.16 -2.45 -5.57
CA LEU A 198 6.05 -2.29 -7.02
C LEU A 198 4.59 -2.10 -7.41
N GLU A 199 4.38 -1.12 -8.28
CA GLU A 199 3.08 -0.85 -8.88
C GLU A 199 3.09 -1.28 -10.34
N TYR A 200 2.03 -1.95 -10.75
CA TYR A 200 1.82 -2.41 -12.11
C TYR A 200 0.49 -1.87 -12.61
N GLU A 201 0.46 -1.46 -13.87
CA GLU A 201 -0.74 -1.10 -14.61
C GLU A 201 -0.66 -1.81 -15.97
N TRP A 202 -1.76 -2.46 -16.36
CA TRP A 202 -1.86 -3.11 -17.66
C TRP A 202 -3.31 -3.06 -18.16
N ASP A 203 -3.46 -3.34 -19.44
CA ASP A 203 -4.73 -3.47 -20.13
C ASP A 203 -4.79 -4.87 -20.74
N GLU A 204 -5.81 -5.63 -20.38
CA GLU A 204 -6.07 -6.97 -20.89
C GLU A 204 -7.48 -6.99 -21.46
N ASP A 205 -7.59 -7.21 -22.78
CA ASP A 205 -8.87 -7.21 -23.52
C ASP A 205 -9.73 -5.95 -23.30
N GLY A 206 -9.10 -4.78 -23.16
CA GLY A 206 -9.78 -3.51 -22.91
C GLY A 206 -10.17 -3.28 -21.45
N VAL A 207 -9.78 -4.18 -20.55
CA VAL A 207 -9.99 -4.06 -19.10
C VAL A 207 -8.69 -3.61 -18.44
N LYS A 208 -8.72 -2.39 -17.92
CA LYS A 208 -7.60 -1.86 -17.13
C LYS A 208 -7.51 -2.53 -15.77
N SER A 209 -6.29 -2.92 -15.42
CA SER A 209 -5.97 -3.59 -14.16
C SER A 209 -4.74 -2.97 -13.51
N TRP A 210 -4.71 -3.04 -12.19
CA TRP A 210 -3.65 -2.50 -11.36
C TRP A 210 -3.25 -3.48 -10.27
N ALA A 211 -1.95 -3.58 -10.01
CA ALA A 211 -1.43 -4.15 -8.78
C ALA A 211 -0.67 -3.03 -8.04
N ARG A 212 -1.19 -2.60 -6.90
CA ARG A 212 -0.62 -1.49 -6.09
C ARG A 212 -1.07 -1.61 -4.63
N ASN A 213 -0.27 -1.11 -3.69
CA ASN A 213 -0.62 -1.04 -2.26
C ASN A 213 -1.12 -2.37 -1.65
N GLY A 214 -0.48 -3.47 -2.03
CA GLY A 214 -0.79 -4.81 -1.51
C GLY A 214 -2.09 -5.41 -2.07
N LYS A 215 -2.53 -4.97 -3.27
CA LYS A 215 -3.84 -5.27 -3.86
C LYS A 215 -3.68 -5.43 -5.36
N LEU A 216 -4.44 -6.34 -5.95
CA LEU A 216 -4.74 -6.36 -7.37
C LEU A 216 -6.21 -6.02 -7.57
N LEU A 217 -6.51 -5.13 -8.52
CA LEU A 217 -7.86 -4.77 -8.86
C LEU A 217 -8.01 -4.44 -10.34
N ASP A 218 -9.24 -4.50 -10.86
CA ASP A 218 -9.57 -4.07 -12.21
C ASP A 218 -10.55 -2.89 -12.21
N GLU A 219 -10.81 -2.34 -13.39
CA GLU A 219 -11.70 -1.18 -13.55
C GLU A 219 -13.19 -1.49 -13.24
N ASN A 220 -13.53 -2.77 -13.11
CA ASN A 220 -14.84 -3.27 -12.72
C ASN A 220 -14.97 -3.46 -11.19
N GLY A 221 -13.88 -3.30 -10.44
CA GLY A 221 -13.85 -3.44 -8.98
C GLY A 221 -13.66 -4.88 -8.48
N HIS A 222 -13.25 -5.80 -9.37
CA HIS A 222 -12.69 -7.08 -8.93
C HIS A 222 -11.44 -6.80 -8.11
N PHE A 223 -11.23 -7.63 -7.09
CA PHE A 223 -10.20 -7.36 -6.08
C PHE A 223 -9.61 -8.67 -5.60
N ILE A 224 -8.28 -8.71 -5.54
CA ILE A 224 -7.49 -9.80 -5.02
C ILE A 224 -6.52 -9.21 -4.01
N GLY A 225 -6.58 -9.67 -2.75
CA GLY A 225 -5.70 -9.24 -1.67
C GLY A 225 -4.55 -10.21 -1.38
N GLU A 226 -4.60 -11.41 -1.95
CA GLU A 226 -3.65 -12.49 -1.74
C GLU A 226 -3.41 -13.25 -3.04
N GLY A 227 -2.21 -13.79 -3.21
CA GLY A 227 -1.81 -14.50 -4.43
C GLY A 227 -0.41 -14.10 -4.88
N THR A 228 -0.02 -14.59 -6.05
CA THR A 228 1.27 -14.31 -6.66
C THR A 228 1.07 -13.79 -8.07
N LEU A 229 1.65 -12.64 -8.37
CA LEU A 229 1.76 -12.07 -9.70
C LEU A 229 3.05 -12.58 -10.33
N THR A 230 2.94 -13.27 -11.47
CA THR A 230 4.09 -13.73 -12.27
C THR A 230 4.23 -12.85 -13.50
N ILE A 231 5.39 -12.23 -13.66
CA ILE A 231 5.69 -11.29 -14.75
C ILE A 231 6.91 -11.79 -15.49
N LYS A 232 6.77 -11.97 -16.80
CA LYS A 232 7.91 -12.21 -17.69
C LYS A 232 8.19 -10.93 -18.46
N MET A 233 9.44 -10.48 -18.40
CA MET A 233 9.85 -9.25 -19.08
C MET A 233 11.23 -9.41 -19.72
N LYS A 234 11.43 -8.71 -20.83
CA LYS A 234 12.70 -8.63 -21.52
C LYS A 234 13.36 -7.30 -21.20
N LEU A 235 14.57 -7.36 -20.64
CA LEU A 235 15.38 -6.20 -20.33
C LEU A 235 15.92 -5.61 -21.63
N ILE A 236 15.49 -4.39 -21.98
CA ILE A 236 15.98 -3.60 -23.12
C ILE A 236 17.13 -2.72 -22.65
#